data_AF-A0AA35S1W2-F1
#
_entry.id   AF-A0AA35S1W2-F1
#
_cell.length_a   1.000
_cell.length_b   1.000
_cell.length_c   1.000
_cell.angle_alpha   90.00
_cell.angle_beta   90.00
_cell.angle_gamma   90.00
#
_symmetry.space_group_name_H-M   'P 1'
#
loop_
_entity.id
_entity.type
_entity.pdbx_description
1 polymer ?
#
loop_
_entity_poly.entity_id
_entity_poly.type
_entity_poly.pdbx_seq_one_letter_code
_entity_poly.pdbx_strand_id
1 'polypeptide(L)'
;MVCIGNHERDFPGSNGLFNGTDSGGECGVPHERRFPMPRPALDQAWYGFDYGSAHFVLMSTEHFFYPGSPQYQFLETHLKAVDRTRTPWLIFAGHRPMYIDSTNYDIPAGDQTVARELRKYVEPLLNEYRVDVAFWGHHHSYQRTCPVYQEHCTEGATTHIVIGMAGKGLSKNVFAQRPSWIEYLDYEHWDCRGSLPMLLRSPSSISEMTMDGFTILWCSGNRRVTILLYTPPMM
;
A
#
# COMPACT_ATOMS: atom_id res chain seq x y z
N MET A 1 -6.02 11.48 -3.03
CA MET A 1 -6.62 10.39 -2.22
C MET A 1 -5.72 10.17 -1.02
N VAL A 2 -6.27 9.91 0.16
CA VAL A 2 -5.50 9.70 1.40
C VAL A 2 -5.84 8.36 2.03
N CYS A 3 -4.85 7.71 2.62
CA CYS A 3 -5.00 6.49 3.41
C CYS A 3 -4.78 6.85 4.88
N ILE A 4 -5.60 6.31 5.78
CA ILE A 4 -5.47 6.58 7.21
C ILE A 4 -4.32 5.77 7.81
N GLY A 5 -3.50 6.40 8.66
CA GLY A 5 -2.43 5.73 9.39
C GLY A 5 -2.59 5.82 10.91
N ASN A 6 -1.61 5.27 11.62
CA ASN A 6 -1.58 5.21 13.08
C ASN A 6 -1.62 6.61 13.74
N HIS A 7 -0.91 7.58 13.15
CA HIS A 7 -0.93 8.97 13.62
C HIS A 7 -2.27 9.67 13.43
N GLU A 8 -3.16 9.12 12.62
CA GLU A 8 -4.52 9.64 12.49
C GLU A 8 -5.50 8.87 13.37
N ARG A 9 -5.31 7.55 13.58
CA ARG A 9 -6.34 6.66 14.14
C ARG A 9 -6.10 6.11 15.54
N ASP A 10 -4.86 5.83 15.91
CA ASP A 10 -4.56 5.01 17.10
C ASP A 10 -4.77 5.81 18.39
N PHE A 11 -5.75 5.40 19.18
CA PHE A 11 -6.02 5.95 20.50
C PHE A 11 -6.75 4.94 21.39
N PRO A 12 -6.50 4.90 22.71
CA PRO A 12 -7.15 3.93 23.56
C PRO A 12 -8.67 4.08 23.63
N GLY A 13 -9.40 2.96 23.58
CA GLY A 13 -10.86 2.95 23.68
C GLY A 13 -11.60 3.54 22.46
N SER A 14 -10.90 3.77 21.35
CA SER A 14 -11.46 4.38 20.13
C SER A 14 -11.95 3.38 19.09
N ASN A 15 -12.11 2.10 19.42
CA ASN A 15 -12.51 1.02 18.49
C ASN A 15 -11.53 0.76 17.32
N GLY A 16 -10.28 1.23 17.43
CA GLY A 16 -9.20 0.88 16.50
C GLY A 16 -8.60 -0.50 16.81
N LEU A 17 -7.87 -1.06 15.85
CA LEU A 17 -7.15 -2.33 16.00
C LEU A 17 -6.03 -2.22 17.07
N PHE A 18 -5.39 -1.05 17.16
CA PHE A 18 -4.29 -0.82 18.09
C PHE A 18 -4.68 0.20 19.17
N ASN A 19 -4.23 -0.07 20.39
CA ASN A 19 -4.51 0.74 21.58
C ASN A 19 -3.35 1.71 21.91
N GLY A 20 -2.59 2.12 20.88
CA GLY A 20 -1.52 3.10 21.00
C GLY A 20 -2.05 4.52 21.17
N THR A 21 -1.16 5.50 21.35
CA THR A 21 -1.53 6.93 21.54
C THR A 21 -1.07 7.82 20.39
N ASP A 22 -0.72 7.24 19.24
CA ASP A 22 -0.02 7.92 18.15
C ASP A 22 -0.81 9.08 17.54
N SER A 23 -2.15 9.00 17.62
CA SER A 23 -3.04 10.07 17.16
C SER A 23 -3.19 11.23 18.15
N GLY A 24 -2.63 11.14 19.35
CA GLY A 24 -2.72 12.22 20.34
C GLY A 24 -4.15 12.57 20.79
N GLY A 25 -5.10 11.64 20.62
CA GLY A 25 -6.52 11.84 20.95
C GLY A 25 -7.38 12.20 19.74
N GLU A 26 -6.79 12.34 18.55
CA GLU A 26 -7.55 12.64 17.31
C GLU A 26 -8.46 11.50 16.89
N CYS A 27 -8.07 10.24 17.15
CA CYS A 27 -8.88 9.03 16.96
C CYS A 27 -9.66 8.97 15.64
N GLY A 28 -9.06 9.43 14.54
CA GLY A 28 -9.58 9.41 13.17
C GLY A 28 -10.46 10.61 12.82
N VAL A 29 -10.92 11.39 13.79
CA VAL A 29 -11.92 12.45 13.57
C VAL A 29 -11.42 13.55 12.61
N PRO A 30 -10.20 14.12 12.76
CA PRO A 30 -9.72 15.14 11.85
C PRO A 30 -9.50 14.63 10.43
N HIS A 31 -8.94 13.42 10.28
CA HIS A 31 -8.75 12.78 8.98
C HIS A 31 -10.09 12.69 8.23
N GLU A 32 -11.12 12.16 8.89
CA GLU A 32 -12.44 11.97 8.29
C GLU A 32 -13.20 13.25 7.97
N ARG A 33 -12.98 14.32 8.75
CA ARG A 33 -13.65 15.61 8.57
C ARG A 33 -12.96 16.48 7.53
N ARG A 34 -11.64 16.34 7.37
CA ARG A 34 -10.85 17.13 6.42
C ARG A 34 -10.78 16.51 5.03
N PHE A 35 -10.84 15.18 4.95
CA PHE A 35 -10.65 14.45 3.70
C PHE A 35 -11.91 13.64 3.33
N PRO A 36 -12.72 14.11 2.37
CA PRO A 36 -13.94 13.42 1.94
C PRO A 36 -13.61 12.28 0.97
N MET A 37 -12.99 11.21 1.46
CA MET A 37 -12.73 10.00 0.67
C MET A 37 -14.04 9.22 0.41
N PRO A 38 -14.15 8.46 -0.71
CA PRO A 38 -15.36 7.73 -1.11
C PRO A 38 -15.56 6.45 -0.29
N ARG A 39 -15.59 6.60 1.02
CA ARG A 39 -15.75 5.53 2.02
C ARG A 39 -17.21 5.12 2.18
N PRO A 40 -17.50 3.86 2.59
CA PRO A 40 -18.86 3.41 2.78
C PRO A 40 -19.60 4.14 3.93
N ALA A 41 -18.89 4.47 5.01
CA ALA A 41 -19.47 5.13 6.19
C ALA A 41 -18.42 5.87 7.05
N LEU A 42 -18.90 6.50 8.12
CA LEU A 42 -18.08 6.97 9.24
C LEU A 42 -17.32 5.80 9.89
N ASP A 43 -16.05 6.01 10.28
CA ASP A 43 -15.15 5.00 10.87
C ASP A 43 -14.90 3.77 9.97
N GLN A 44 -15.03 3.94 8.65
CA GLN A 44 -14.79 2.90 7.65
C GLN A 44 -13.83 3.40 6.57
N ALA A 45 -12.58 3.64 6.95
CA ALA A 45 -11.57 4.32 6.13
C ALA A 45 -10.92 3.44 5.03
N TRP A 46 -11.72 2.60 4.37
CA TRP A 46 -11.34 1.79 3.20
C TRP A 46 -12.27 2.11 2.04
N TYR A 47 -11.75 2.11 0.81
CA TYR A 47 -12.50 2.47 -0.38
C TYR A 47 -11.76 2.05 -1.65
N GLY A 48 -12.44 2.10 -2.79
CA GLY A 48 -11.82 1.92 -4.10
C GLY A 48 -12.26 2.99 -5.09
N PHE A 49 -11.46 3.21 -6.13
CA PHE A 49 -11.77 4.17 -7.19
C PHE A 49 -11.00 3.85 -8.49
N ASP A 50 -11.56 4.27 -9.61
CA ASP A 50 -10.92 4.19 -10.91
C ASP A 50 -10.19 5.50 -11.23
N TYR A 51 -9.03 5.38 -11.85
CA TYR A 51 -8.38 6.50 -12.53
C TYR A 51 -7.70 6.00 -13.81
N GLY A 52 -8.26 6.39 -14.96
CA GLY A 52 -7.82 5.86 -16.25
C GLY A 52 -7.95 4.33 -16.31
N SER A 53 -6.89 3.65 -16.74
CA SER A 53 -6.84 2.19 -16.84
C SER A 53 -6.49 1.48 -15.53
N ALA A 54 -6.49 2.17 -14.40
CA ALA A 54 -6.13 1.63 -13.10
C ALA A 54 -7.31 1.70 -12.11
N HIS A 55 -7.53 0.59 -11.41
CA HIS A 55 -8.41 0.49 -10.26
C HIS A 55 -7.58 0.46 -8.99
N PHE A 56 -7.88 1.35 -8.06
CA PHE A 56 -7.20 1.47 -6.77
C PHE A 56 -8.11 0.93 -5.67
N VAL A 57 -7.56 0.12 -4.77
CA VAL A 57 -8.22 -0.36 -3.55
C VAL A 57 -7.37 0.03 -2.35
N LEU A 58 -7.96 0.76 -1.41
CA LEU A 58 -7.29 1.24 -0.22
C LEU A 58 -7.91 0.61 1.02
N MET A 59 -7.05 0.07 1.88
CA MET A 59 -7.41 -0.48 3.18
C MET A 59 -6.91 0.42 4.32
N SER A 60 -7.57 0.35 5.47
CA SER A 60 -7.03 0.84 6.73
C SER A 60 -6.36 -0.29 7.51
N THR A 61 -5.08 -0.11 7.80
CA THR A 61 -4.32 -1.01 8.68
C THR A 61 -4.60 -0.80 10.16
N GLU A 62 -5.35 0.25 10.51
CA GLU A 62 -5.68 0.62 11.89
C GLU A 62 -7.08 0.15 12.30
N HIS A 63 -7.82 -0.51 11.40
CA HIS A 63 -9.10 -1.15 11.66
C HIS A 63 -8.98 -2.66 11.47
N PHE A 64 -9.89 -3.43 12.06
CA PHE A 64 -9.91 -4.89 11.92
C PHE A 64 -9.98 -5.31 10.44
N PHE A 65 -9.01 -6.11 9.99
CA PHE A 65 -8.91 -6.62 8.61
C PHE A 65 -8.88 -8.16 8.54
N TYR A 66 -9.26 -8.85 9.61
CA TYR A 66 -9.39 -10.31 9.63
C TYR A 66 -10.77 -10.78 9.15
N PRO A 67 -10.91 -12.06 8.74
CA PRO A 67 -12.19 -12.62 8.30
C PRO A 67 -13.34 -12.33 9.27
N GLY A 68 -14.47 -11.90 8.71
CA GLY A 68 -15.66 -11.49 9.47
C GLY A 68 -15.70 -10.00 9.83
N SER A 69 -14.61 -9.24 9.65
CA SER A 69 -14.66 -7.78 9.80
C SER A 69 -15.37 -7.11 8.60
N PRO A 70 -15.99 -5.93 8.78
CA PRO A 70 -16.59 -5.18 7.68
C PRO A 70 -15.59 -4.84 6.56
N GLN A 71 -14.35 -4.52 6.94
CA GLN A 71 -13.28 -4.24 5.99
C GLN A 71 -12.89 -5.48 5.18
N TYR A 72 -12.77 -6.65 5.81
CA TYR A 72 -12.43 -7.88 5.09
C TYR A 72 -13.49 -8.23 4.04
N GLN A 73 -14.77 -8.13 4.41
CA GLN A 73 -15.90 -8.34 3.49
C GLN A 73 -15.88 -7.32 2.35
N PHE A 74 -15.57 -6.06 2.64
CA PHE A 74 -15.36 -5.05 1.60
C PHE A 74 -14.22 -5.45 0.65
N LEU A 75 -13.04 -5.82 1.17
CA LEU A 75 -11.89 -6.17 0.35
C LEU A 75 -12.19 -7.35 -0.57
N GLU A 76 -12.75 -8.44 -0.03
CA GLU A 76 -13.11 -9.64 -0.80
C GLU A 76 -14.11 -9.31 -1.92
N THR A 77 -15.21 -8.62 -1.58
CA THR A 77 -16.25 -8.28 -2.56
C THR A 77 -15.78 -7.26 -3.61
N HIS A 78 -14.98 -6.28 -3.22
CA HIS A 78 -14.51 -5.22 -4.10
C HIS A 78 -13.46 -5.72 -5.08
N LEU A 79 -12.47 -6.49 -4.60
CA LEU A 79 -11.43 -7.08 -5.46
C LEU A 79 -12.04 -8.05 -6.48
N LYS A 80 -13.03 -8.85 -6.07
CA LYS A 80 -13.77 -9.75 -6.96
C LYS A 80 -14.55 -9.03 -8.06
N ALA A 81 -15.03 -7.82 -7.79
CA ALA A 81 -15.85 -7.05 -8.71
C ALA A 81 -15.04 -6.27 -9.77
N VAL A 82 -13.70 -6.27 -9.69
CA VAL A 82 -12.85 -5.52 -10.62
C VAL A 82 -12.93 -6.10 -12.02
N ASP A 83 -13.43 -5.29 -12.96
CA ASP A 83 -13.41 -5.62 -14.39
C ASP A 83 -12.05 -5.27 -15.00
N ARG A 84 -11.16 -6.26 -15.06
CA ARG A 84 -9.80 -6.12 -15.61
C ARG A 84 -9.78 -5.82 -17.12
N THR A 85 -10.91 -5.93 -17.83
CA THR A 85 -10.99 -5.48 -19.24
C THR A 85 -11.11 -3.97 -19.36
N ARG A 86 -11.67 -3.31 -18.33
CA ARG A 86 -11.79 -1.85 -18.22
C ARG A 86 -10.61 -1.23 -17.48
N THR A 87 -10.21 -1.83 -16.37
CA THR A 87 -9.08 -1.39 -15.54
C THR A 87 -8.07 -2.53 -15.42
N PRO A 88 -7.20 -2.71 -16.42
CA PRO A 88 -6.22 -3.80 -16.43
C PRO A 88 -5.22 -3.73 -15.26
N TRP A 89 -4.99 -2.55 -14.69
CA TRP A 89 -4.14 -2.39 -13.50
C TRP A 89 -4.97 -2.41 -12.23
N LEU A 90 -4.64 -3.31 -11.32
CA LEU A 90 -5.21 -3.39 -9.98
C LEU A 90 -4.14 -3.05 -8.95
N ILE A 91 -4.31 -1.89 -8.32
CA ILE A 91 -3.37 -1.31 -7.36
C ILE A 91 -3.98 -1.34 -5.98
N PHE A 92 -3.24 -1.85 -5.01
CA PHE A 92 -3.63 -1.88 -3.61
C PHE A 92 -2.82 -0.87 -2.79
N ALA A 93 -3.37 -0.35 -1.70
CA ALA A 93 -2.60 0.42 -0.74
C ALA A 93 -3.10 0.28 0.70
N GLY A 94 -2.17 0.37 1.64
CA GLY A 94 -2.41 0.47 3.08
C GLY A 94 -1.31 1.28 3.75
N HIS A 95 -1.46 1.61 5.03
CA HIS A 95 -0.42 2.38 5.73
C HIS A 95 0.71 1.49 6.26
N ARG A 96 0.40 0.55 7.17
CA ARG A 96 1.40 -0.39 7.71
C ARG A 96 1.74 -1.51 6.69
N PRO A 97 3.03 -1.80 6.43
CA PRO A 97 3.43 -2.65 5.32
C PRO A 97 3.23 -4.16 5.56
N MET A 98 2.78 -4.88 4.53
CA MET A 98 2.65 -6.35 4.54
C MET A 98 3.99 -7.08 4.39
N TYR A 99 4.91 -6.48 3.64
CA TYR A 99 6.27 -6.98 3.41
C TYR A 99 7.24 -5.84 3.71
N ILE A 100 8.08 -6.04 4.72
CA ILE A 100 8.99 -5.02 5.25
C ILE A 100 10.26 -5.63 5.82
N ASP A 101 11.41 -5.03 5.50
CA ASP A 101 12.64 -5.18 6.25
C ASP A 101 12.59 -4.24 7.46
N SER A 102 12.33 -4.81 8.63
CA SER A 102 12.31 -4.10 9.91
C SER A 102 12.58 -5.07 11.07
N THR A 103 13.39 -4.65 12.04
CA THR A 103 13.66 -5.39 13.28
C THR A 103 12.61 -5.15 14.37
N ASN A 104 11.55 -4.39 14.08
CA ASN A 104 10.48 -4.11 15.03
C ASN A 104 9.49 -5.28 15.12
N TYR A 105 9.54 -6.02 16.23
CA TYR A 105 8.66 -7.15 16.56
C TYR A 105 7.71 -6.84 17.73
N ASP A 106 7.53 -5.56 18.07
CA ASP A 106 6.68 -5.17 19.18
C ASP A 106 5.23 -5.69 18.99
N ILE A 107 4.56 -6.00 20.10
CA ILE A 107 3.20 -6.51 20.12
C ILE A 107 2.28 -5.46 20.77
N PRO A 108 1.10 -5.17 20.18
CA PRO A 108 0.55 -5.77 18.96
C PRO A 108 0.92 -5.04 17.65
N ALA A 109 1.60 -3.88 17.73
CA ALA A 109 1.65 -2.91 16.64
C ALA A 109 3.02 -2.76 15.96
N GLY A 110 3.99 -3.64 16.25
CA GLY A 110 5.30 -3.63 15.60
C GLY A 110 5.22 -4.04 14.13
N ASP A 111 6.14 -3.53 13.31
CA ASP A 111 6.15 -3.71 11.85
C ASP A 111 5.99 -5.18 11.43
N GLN A 112 6.80 -6.08 11.99
CA GLN A 112 6.76 -7.51 11.67
C GLN A 112 5.50 -8.19 12.21
N THR A 113 4.98 -7.73 13.35
CA THR A 113 3.75 -8.26 13.94
C THR A 113 2.56 -7.99 13.03
N VAL A 114 2.41 -6.77 12.55
CA VAL A 114 1.33 -6.38 11.62
C VAL A 114 1.53 -7.01 10.25
N ALA A 115 2.77 -7.03 9.74
CA ALA A 115 3.12 -7.66 8.47
C ALA A 115 2.69 -9.14 8.43
N ARG A 116 2.93 -9.89 9.53
CA ARG A 116 2.50 -11.30 9.64
C ARG A 116 0.97 -11.46 9.57
N GLU A 117 0.21 -10.62 10.26
CA GLU A 117 -1.26 -10.68 10.20
C GLU A 117 -1.81 -10.28 8.82
N LEU A 118 -1.19 -9.30 8.16
CA LEU A 118 -1.52 -8.93 6.78
C LEU A 118 -1.25 -10.08 5.80
N ARG A 119 -0.09 -10.75 5.91
CA ARG A 119 0.22 -11.97 5.14
C ARG A 119 -0.76 -13.10 5.43
N LYS A 120 -1.19 -13.24 6.69
CA LYS A 120 -2.15 -14.28 7.07
C LYS A 120 -3.55 -14.07 6.47
N TYR A 121 -4.08 -12.84 6.51
CA TYR A 121 -5.47 -12.59 6.16
C TYR A 121 -5.66 -11.93 4.80
N VAL A 122 -4.81 -10.98 4.42
CA VAL A 122 -5.03 -10.12 3.24
C VAL A 122 -4.26 -10.61 2.02
N GLU A 123 -3.04 -11.13 2.18
CA GLU A 123 -2.26 -11.68 1.06
C GLU A 123 -3.00 -12.74 0.21
N PRO A 124 -3.79 -13.67 0.79
CA PRO A 124 -4.57 -14.62 0.00
C PRO A 124 -5.53 -13.93 -0.97
N LEU A 125 -6.18 -12.83 -0.55
CA LEU A 125 -7.06 -12.04 -1.42
C LEU A 125 -6.28 -11.36 -2.54
N LEU A 126 -5.12 -10.77 -2.23
CA LEU A 126 -4.30 -10.08 -3.24
C LEU A 126 -3.81 -11.07 -4.32
N ASN A 127 -3.43 -12.27 -3.90
CA ASN A 127 -3.01 -13.34 -4.80
C ASN A 127 -4.18 -13.91 -5.64
N GLU A 128 -5.33 -14.18 -5.01
CA GLU A 128 -6.53 -14.70 -5.71
C GLU A 128 -6.98 -13.75 -6.82
N TYR A 129 -7.03 -12.45 -6.55
CA TYR A 129 -7.49 -11.43 -7.48
C TYR A 129 -6.36 -10.77 -8.29
N ARG A 130 -5.14 -11.33 -8.22
CA ARG A 130 -3.95 -10.92 -8.99
C ARG A 130 -3.69 -9.42 -8.92
N VAL A 131 -3.60 -8.87 -7.72
CA VAL A 131 -3.21 -7.48 -7.50
C VAL A 131 -1.79 -7.29 -8.02
N ASP A 132 -1.58 -6.27 -8.86
CA ASP A 132 -0.28 -6.09 -9.54
C ASP A 132 0.75 -5.47 -8.59
N VAL A 133 0.33 -4.42 -7.87
CA VAL A 133 1.20 -3.64 -6.99
C VAL A 133 0.48 -3.24 -5.71
N ALA A 134 1.17 -3.33 -4.58
CA ALA A 134 0.68 -2.83 -3.29
C ALA A 134 1.63 -1.76 -2.71
N PHE A 135 1.09 -0.57 -2.43
CA PHE A 135 1.82 0.55 -1.82
C PHE A 135 1.61 0.64 -0.32
N TRP A 136 2.69 0.96 0.39
CA TRP A 136 2.71 1.04 1.85
C TRP A 136 3.47 2.28 2.33
N GLY A 137 3.13 2.74 3.53
CA GLY A 137 3.83 3.81 4.23
C GLY A 137 4.47 3.29 5.52
N HIS A 138 4.21 4.01 6.62
CA HIS A 138 4.59 3.71 8.00
C HIS A 138 6.10 3.61 8.28
N HIS A 139 6.82 2.68 7.67
CA HIS A 139 8.27 2.59 7.81
C HIS A 139 8.93 3.66 6.94
N HIS A 140 9.72 4.56 7.54
CA HIS A 140 10.28 5.73 6.85
C HIS A 140 11.52 5.38 6.04
N SER A 141 11.32 4.55 5.02
CA SER A 141 12.32 4.10 4.05
C SER A 141 11.64 3.89 2.70
N TYR A 142 12.45 3.73 1.66
CA TYR A 142 12.00 3.11 0.42
C TYR A 142 12.37 1.62 0.41
N GLN A 143 11.40 0.74 0.16
CA GLN A 143 11.64 -0.69 -0.04
C GLN A 143 10.81 -1.22 -1.20
N ARG A 144 11.36 -2.16 -1.96
CA ARG A 144 10.64 -2.84 -3.05
C ARG A 144 10.95 -4.32 -3.04
N THR A 145 9.90 -5.13 -3.12
CA THR A 145 10.03 -6.58 -3.21
C THR A 145 10.17 -7.05 -4.67
N CYS A 146 10.59 -8.30 -4.86
CA CYS A 146 10.17 -9.06 -6.04
C CYS A 146 8.64 -9.27 -6.00
N PRO A 147 7.98 -9.68 -7.10
CA PRO A 147 6.68 -10.34 -7.01
C PRO A 147 6.75 -11.44 -5.94
N VAL A 148 5.99 -11.32 -4.86
CA VAL A 148 6.18 -12.16 -3.66
C VAL A 148 4.85 -12.75 -3.20
N TYR A 149 4.88 -14.02 -2.82
CA TYR A 149 3.77 -14.71 -2.19
C TYR A 149 4.33 -15.69 -1.14
N GLN A 150 3.75 -15.70 0.06
CA GLN A 150 4.18 -16.54 1.17
C GLN A 150 5.69 -16.43 1.44
N GLU A 151 6.25 -15.21 1.39
CA GLU A 151 7.67 -14.91 1.62
C GLU A 151 8.63 -15.52 0.57
N HIS A 152 8.11 -15.94 -0.59
CA HIS A 152 8.91 -16.44 -1.71
C HIS A 152 8.67 -15.60 -2.97
N CYS A 153 9.75 -15.26 -3.68
CA CYS A 153 9.62 -14.62 -4.99
C CYS A 153 8.86 -15.56 -5.94
N THR A 154 7.71 -15.11 -6.41
CA THR A 154 6.74 -15.88 -7.18
C THR A 154 6.27 -15.07 -8.37
N GLU A 155 6.53 -15.55 -9.58
CA GLU A 155 6.14 -14.84 -10.81
C GLU A 155 4.63 -14.58 -10.85
N GLY A 156 4.24 -13.36 -11.22
CA GLY A 156 2.84 -12.94 -11.30
C GLY A 156 2.17 -12.63 -9.95
N ALA A 157 2.86 -12.79 -8.82
CA ALA A 157 2.38 -12.33 -7.52
C ALA A 157 2.49 -10.81 -7.36
N THR A 158 1.88 -10.27 -6.32
CA THR A 158 1.90 -8.83 -6.04
C THR A 158 3.31 -8.33 -5.72
N THR A 159 3.70 -7.20 -6.32
CA THR A 159 4.91 -6.48 -5.92
C THR A 159 4.56 -5.47 -4.81
N HIS A 160 5.28 -5.51 -3.70
CA HIS A 160 5.06 -4.61 -2.56
C HIS A 160 6.11 -3.50 -2.55
N ILE A 161 5.66 -2.26 -2.36
CA ILE A 161 6.52 -1.07 -2.34
C ILE A 161 6.20 -0.22 -1.11
N VAL A 162 7.22 -0.01 -0.28
CA VAL A 162 7.18 0.88 0.89
C VAL A 162 7.73 2.24 0.46
N ILE A 163 6.95 3.29 0.67
CA ILE A 163 7.25 4.69 0.29
C ILE A 163 7.02 5.65 1.47
N GLY A 164 7.44 5.28 2.68
CA GLY A 164 7.19 6.04 3.91
C GLY A 164 8.18 7.16 4.22
N MET A 165 9.21 7.37 3.40
CA MET A 165 10.33 8.31 3.62
C MET A 165 10.02 9.78 3.32
N ALA A 166 8.74 10.16 3.29
CA ALA A 166 8.27 11.37 2.63
C ALA A 166 8.36 12.68 3.43
N GLY A 167 8.78 12.64 4.69
CA GLY A 167 8.53 13.77 5.59
C GLY A 167 8.87 13.57 7.08
N LYS A 168 9.10 12.33 7.52
CA LYS A 168 9.50 12.01 8.90
C LYS A 168 10.85 11.30 8.91
N GLY A 169 11.65 11.54 9.94
CA GLY A 169 13.01 11.00 10.07
C GLY A 169 13.09 9.50 9.77
N LEU A 170 14.13 9.12 9.02
CA LEU A 170 14.28 7.80 8.42
C LEU A 170 14.34 6.68 9.47
N SER A 171 13.69 5.56 9.16
CA SER A 171 13.69 4.35 9.98
C SER A 171 14.93 3.51 9.67
N LYS A 172 15.82 3.36 10.66
CA LYS A 172 17.11 2.64 10.51
C LYS A 172 17.09 1.22 11.06
N ASN A 173 15.96 0.81 11.64
CA ASN A 173 15.76 -0.49 12.27
C ASN A 173 15.54 -1.59 11.23
N VAL A 174 16.53 -1.87 10.39
CA VAL A 174 16.51 -2.93 9.36
C VAL A 174 17.39 -4.12 9.76
N PHE A 175 17.17 -5.31 9.19
CA PHE A 175 18.00 -6.48 9.44
C PHE A 175 19.41 -6.31 8.89
N ALA A 176 20.40 -6.92 9.55
CA ALA A 176 21.77 -6.96 9.04
C ALA A 176 21.87 -7.78 7.75
N GLN A 177 21.09 -8.87 7.66
CA GLN A 177 20.89 -9.62 6.44
C GLN A 177 19.46 -9.39 5.96
N ARG A 178 19.36 -8.71 4.81
CA ARG A 178 18.10 -8.39 4.17
C ARG A 178 17.35 -9.68 3.73
N PRO A 179 16.03 -9.77 3.91
CA PRO A 179 15.23 -10.86 3.38
C PRO A 179 15.40 -11.01 1.86
N SER A 180 15.39 -12.24 1.35
CA SER A 180 15.62 -12.53 -0.08
C SER A 180 14.58 -11.92 -1.02
N TRP A 181 13.36 -11.71 -0.52
CA TRP A 181 12.26 -11.12 -1.28
C TRP A 181 12.30 -9.58 -1.34
N ILE A 182 13.20 -8.91 -0.61
CA ILE A 182 13.47 -7.47 -0.81
C ILE A 182 14.53 -7.32 -1.91
N GLU A 183 14.14 -6.73 -3.04
CA GLU A 183 15.07 -6.43 -4.14
C GLU A 183 15.84 -5.13 -3.90
N TYR A 184 15.13 -4.10 -3.43
CA TYR A 184 15.70 -2.77 -3.21
C TYR A 184 15.31 -2.23 -1.83
N LEU A 185 16.26 -1.58 -1.18
CA LEU A 185 16.13 -0.96 0.12
C LEU A 185 16.97 0.32 0.15
N ASP A 186 16.36 1.45 0.51
CA ASP A 186 17.05 2.70 0.86
C ASP A 186 16.43 3.26 2.15
N TYR A 187 17.22 3.27 3.22
CA TYR A 187 16.86 3.81 4.52
C TYR A 187 17.78 4.98 4.93
N GLU A 188 18.63 5.44 4.02
CA GLU A 188 19.67 6.43 4.31
C GLU A 188 19.37 7.79 3.69
N HIS A 189 18.65 7.82 2.56
CA HIS A 189 18.41 9.04 1.82
C HIS A 189 16.96 9.53 1.95
N TRP A 190 16.86 10.84 2.16
CA TRP A 190 15.62 11.60 2.11
C TRP A 190 15.29 12.13 0.72
N ASP A 191 16.29 12.23 -0.16
CA ASP A 191 16.28 13.18 -1.27
C ASP A 191 16.37 12.52 -2.66
N CYS A 192 15.42 12.94 -3.50
CA CYS A 192 15.30 12.91 -4.94
C CYS A 192 16.56 12.54 -5.75
N ARG A 193 16.92 11.26 -5.88
CA ARG A 193 17.93 10.84 -6.88
C ARG A 193 17.62 9.53 -7.60
N GLY A 194 16.34 9.20 -7.74
CA GLY A 194 15.95 8.03 -8.51
C GLY A 194 14.56 8.16 -9.09
N SER A 195 14.46 8.23 -10.40
CA SER A 195 13.37 7.57 -11.10
C SER A 195 13.65 6.08 -11.03
N LEU A 196 12.86 5.31 -10.28
CA LEU A 196 12.79 3.88 -10.51
C LEU A 196 11.68 3.68 -11.55
N PRO A 197 12.01 3.48 -12.84
CA PRO A 197 11.01 3.03 -13.77
C PRO A 197 10.57 1.66 -13.29
N MET A 198 9.29 1.48 -13.01
CA MET A 198 8.75 0.14 -12.93
C MET A 198 7.73 0.00 -14.04
N LEU A 199 8.03 -0.98 -14.88
CA LEU A 199 7.29 -1.28 -16.08
C LEU A 199 6.42 -2.49 -15.75
N LEU A 200 5.13 -2.25 -15.55
CA LEU A 200 4.18 -3.35 -15.52
C LEU A 200 3.84 -3.69 -16.97
N ARG A 201 3.90 -4.98 -17.34
CA ARG A 201 3.52 -5.47 -18.68
C ARG A 201 2.32 -6.41 -18.54
N SER A 202 1.32 -6.24 -19.40
CA SER A 202 0.18 -7.17 -19.48
C SER A 202 0.58 -8.48 -20.20
N PRO A 203 0.12 -9.66 -19.74
CA PRO A 203 0.44 -10.95 -20.35
C PRO A 203 -0.45 -11.34 -21.55
N SER A 204 -1.48 -10.57 -21.93
CA SER A 204 -2.37 -10.95 -23.05
C SER A 204 -1.85 -10.47 -24.41
N SER A 205 -1.41 -11.41 -25.24
CA SER A 205 -1.01 -11.22 -26.63
C SER A 205 -2.20 -10.80 -27.51
N ILE A 206 -2.26 -9.53 -27.90
CA ILE A 206 -2.75 -8.95 -29.18
C ILE A 206 -2.55 -7.45 -28.99
N SER A 207 -1.63 -6.87 -29.77
CA SER A 207 -0.96 -5.58 -29.57
C SER A 207 0.09 -5.58 -28.45
N GLU A 208 1.35 -5.35 -28.82
CA GLU A 208 2.32 -4.76 -27.90
C GLU A 208 1.82 -3.35 -27.57
N MET A 209 0.90 -3.27 -26.61
CA MET A 209 0.54 -2.01 -26.00
C MET A 209 1.57 -1.75 -24.91
N THR A 210 2.73 -1.23 -25.32
CA THR A 210 3.70 -0.66 -24.41
C THR A 210 3.07 0.61 -23.82
N MET A 211 2.34 0.48 -22.72
CA MET A 211 2.20 1.61 -21.80
C MET A 211 3.52 1.69 -21.05
N ASP A 212 4.46 2.44 -21.64
CA ASP A 212 5.80 2.65 -21.09
C ASP A 212 5.71 3.27 -19.70
N GLY A 213 5.93 2.42 -18.69
CA GLY A 213 6.37 2.76 -17.34
C GLY A 213 5.34 3.46 -16.46
N PHE A 214 5.27 3.05 -15.21
CA PHE A 214 5.01 4.04 -14.18
C PHE A 214 6.34 4.61 -13.72
N THR A 215 6.40 5.92 -13.57
CA THR A 215 7.50 6.59 -12.88
C THR A 215 6.89 7.26 -11.66
N ILE A 216 7.27 6.79 -10.47
CA ILE A 216 6.97 7.51 -9.25
C ILE A 216 8.03 8.62 -9.15
N LEU A 217 7.66 9.83 -9.57
CA LEU A 217 8.47 11.02 -9.37
C LEU A 217 8.16 11.59 -7.99
N TRP A 218 9.15 11.59 -7.10
CA TRP A 218 9.03 12.14 -5.75
C TRP A 218 9.96 13.33 -5.59
N CYS A 219 9.41 14.51 -5.29
CA CYS A 219 10.14 15.71 -4.91
C CYS A 219 9.48 16.38 -3.71
N SER A 220 10.26 16.79 -2.71
CA SER A 220 9.80 17.71 -1.66
C SER A 220 10.21 19.14 -1.99
N GLY A 221 9.29 20.11 -1.81
CA GLY A 221 9.47 21.53 -2.15
C GLY A 221 8.58 21.99 -3.31
N ASN A 222 7.37 22.47 -2.98
CA ASN A 222 6.39 23.11 -3.87
C ASN A 222 6.08 22.42 -5.23
N ARG A 223 6.40 21.13 -5.40
CA ARG A 223 6.14 20.38 -6.64
C ARG A 223 5.56 19.01 -6.30
N ARG A 224 4.50 18.68 -7.03
CA ARG A 224 3.57 17.56 -6.79
C ARG A 224 4.27 16.21 -6.96
N VAL A 225 3.90 15.25 -6.11
CA VAL A 225 4.04 13.82 -6.44
C VAL A 225 3.15 13.57 -7.66
N THR A 226 3.74 13.16 -8.77
CA THR A 226 2.98 12.88 -9.99
C THR A 226 3.12 11.40 -10.30
N ILE A 227 2.03 10.66 -10.09
CA ILE A 227 1.85 9.35 -10.71
C ILE A 227 1.42 9.65 -12.15
N LEU A 228 2.35 9.55 -13.10
CA LEU A 228 2.04 9.74 -14.51
C LEU A 228 1.41 8.44 -15.03
N LEU A 229 0.09 8.45 -15.18
CA LEU A 229 -0.65 7.43 -15.92
C LEU A 229 -0.80 7.97 -17.34
N TYR A 230 0.12 7.60 -18.23
CA TYR A 230 0.02 7.96 -19.64
C TYR A 230 -0.93 7.00 -20.36
N THR A 231 -2.07 7.52 -20.81
CA THR A 231 -2.87 6.90 -21.88
C THR A 231 -2.57 7.67 -23.17
N PRO A 232 -1.78 7.15 -24.12
CA PRO A 232 -1.65 7.80 -25.42
C PRO A 232 -3.01 7.79 -26.15
N PRO A 233 -3.30 8.81 -26.99
CA PRO A 233 -4.50 8.81 -27.82
C PRO A 233 -4.47 7.59 -28.76
N MET A 234 -5.62 6.93 -28.91
CA MET A 234 -5.80 5.84 -29.87
C MET A 234 -5.43 6.34 -31.28
N MET A 235 -4.42 5.70 -31.90
CA MET A 235 -4.17 5.82 -33.34
C MET A 235 -5.17 4.96 -34.12
#